data_AF-A0A2H0YNB2-F1
#
_entry.id   AF-A0A2H0YNB2-F1
#
_cell.length_a   1.000
_cell.length_b   1.000
_cell.length_c   1.000
_cell.angle_alpha   90.00
_cell.angle_beta   90.00
_cell.angle_gamma   90.00
#
_symmetry.space_group_name_H-M   'P 1'
#
loop_
_entity.id
_entity.type
_entity.pdbx_description
1 polymer ?
#
loop_
_entity_poly.entity_id
_entity_poly.type
_entity_poly.pdbx_seq_one_letter_code
_entity_poly.pdbx_strand_id
1 'polypeptide(L)'
;KPGNDAVRIYRDGRGTFDDILKGWKMLKKIGILPDGFMVTVNQANFHLIDERLIDFVSANQMRDVRIDIDVIHQINISIEDVACKLLALRRYAAKLGITVNGFWDRPLENIFNPSSKEFTAFCGGIRGNSLIVNPRGKVYLCGYSSEVLGDIFINSPEEIFGPESKYYQIVCSKMPGEILACRGCAIEGQCVGGCYVAFETERRKKNNVVARNCELYRIMTEELLKDITFSQ
;
A
#
# COMPACT_ATOMS: atom_id res chain seq x y z
N LYS A 1 -1.24 -14.19 -15.67
CA LYS A 1 -1.11 -13.47 -16.96
C LYS A 1 -2.26 -12.50 -17.24
N PRO A 2 -3.54 -12.90 -17.42
CA PRO A 2 -4.60 -11.94 -17.77
C PRO A 2 -4.75 -10.78 -16.78
N GLY A 3 -4.71 -11.04 -15.47
CA GLY A 3 -4.79 -9.98 -14.45
C GLY A 3 -3.61 -9.00 -14.43
N ASN A 4 -2.42 -9.43 -14.89
CA ASN A 4 -1.27 -8.54 -15.07
C ASN A 4 -1.44 -7.68 -16.32
N ASP A 5 -1.71 -8.32 -17.44
CA ASP A 5 -1.74 -7.66 -18.75
C ASP A 5 -2.98 -6.76 -18.92
N ALA A 6 -4.01 -6.92 -18.07
CA ALA A 6 -5.12 -5.99 -17.98
C ALA A 6 -4.72 -4.60 -17.45
N VAL A 7 -3.59 -4.48 -16.73
CA VAL A 7 -3.20 -3.23 -16.05
C VAL A 7 -1.73 -2.82 -16.31
N ARG A 8 -0.87 -3.74 -16.73
CA ARG A 8 0.54 -3.50 -17.05
C ARG A 8 0.79 -3.80 -18.52
N ILE A 9 0.61 -2.77 -19.34
CA ILE A 9 0.80 -2.81 -20.78
C ILE A 9 1.93 -1.88 -21.21
N TYR A 10 2.61 -2.25 -22.29
CA TYR A 10 3.51 -1.35 -23.01
C TYR A 10 2.70 -0.28 -23.77
N ARG A 11 3.41 0.73 -24.28
CA ARG A 11 2.81 1.81 -25.08
C ARG A 11 2.15 1.30 -26.37
N ASP A 12 2.61 0.17 -26.89
CA ASP A 12 2.05 -0.51 -28.07
C ASP A 12 0.85 -1.42 -27.75
N GLY A 13 0.40 -1.44 -26.48
CA GLY A 13 -0.73 -2.25 -26.02
C GLY A 13 -0.39 -3.70 -25.67
N ARG A 14 0.85 -4.16 -25.89
CA ARG A 14 1.24 -5.53 -25.50
C ARG A 14 1.32 -5.67 -23.98
N GLY A 15 0.92 -6.83 -23.48
CA GLY A 15 1.10 -7.22 -22.08
C GLY A 15 2.58 -7.33 -21.67
N THR A 16 2.84 -7.20 -20.38
CA THR A 16 4.21 -7.22 -19.81
C THR A 16 4.54 -8.52 -19.08
N PHE A 17 3.57 -9.41 -18.87
CA PHE A 17 3.74 -10.59 -18.00
C PHE A 17 4.88 -11.51 -18.45
N ASP A 18 4.97 -11.83 -19.73
CA ASP A 18 5.97 -12.76 -20.25
C ASP A 18 7.40 -12.20 -20.11
N ASP A 19 7.57 -10.89 -20.29
CA ASP A 19 8.86 -10.21 -20.11
C ASP A 19 9.26 -10.14 -18.63
N ILE A 20 8.30 -9.92 -17.72
CA ILE A 20 8.53 -10.00 -16.27
C ILE A 20 9.02 -11.41 -15.90
N LEU A 21 8.35 -12.46 -16.39
CA LEU A 21 8.77 -13.84 -16.14
C LEU A 21 10.13 -14.17 -16.74
N LYS A 22 10.46 -13.60 -17.90
CA LYS A 22 11.80 -13.72 -18.50
C LYS A 22 12.85 -13.13 -17.55
N GLY A 23 12.58 -11.96 -16.98
CA GLY A 23 13.43 -11.34 -15.96
C GLY A 23 13.62 -12.24 -14.73
N TRP A 24 12.53 -12.81 -14.20
CA TRP A 24 12.62 -13.74 -13.07
C TRP A 24 13.45 -14.99 -13.40
N LYS A 25 13.28 -15.57 -14.59
CA LYS A 25 14.09 -16.70 -15.04
C LYS A 25 15.57 -16.34 -15.12
N MET A 26 15.91 -15.11 -15.51
CA MET A 26 17.30 -14.64 -15.51
C MET A 26 17.87 -14.53 -14.10
N LEU A 27 17.10 -14.00 -13.14
CA LEU A 27 17.51 -13.96 -11.72
C LEU A 27 17.72 -15.37 -11.16
N LYS A 28 16.80 -16.30 -11.46
CA LYS A 28 16.92 -17.71 -11.04
C LYS A 28 18.22 -18.36 -11.54
N LYS A 29 18.63 -18.08 -12.77
CA LYS A 29 19.88 -18.63 -13.36
C LYS A 29 21.14 -18.22 -12.61
N ILE A 30 21.12 -17.09 -11.91
CA ILE A 30 22.25 -16.59 -11.11
C ILE A 30 22.05 -16.80 -9.60
N GLY A 31 21.10 -17.67 -9.21
CA GLY A 31 20.85 -18.03 -7.82
C GLY A 31 20.06 -16.99 -7.02
N ILE A 32 19.45 -16.00 -7.68
CA ILE A 32 18.62 -14.98 -7.03
C ILE A 32 17.14 -15.37 -7.19
N LEU A 33 16.48 -15.66 -6.07
CA LEU A 33 15.05 -15.93 -6.02
C LEU A 33 14.32 -14.75 -5.38
N PRO A 34 13.30 -14.17 -6.03
CA PRO A 34 12.45 -13.20 -5.36
C PRO A 34 11.69 -13.88 -4.22
N ASP A 35 11.64 -13.27 -3.04
CA ASP A 35 10.81 -13.75 -1.92
C ASP A 35 9.31 -13.58 -2.17
N GLY A 36 8.95 -12.64 -3.05
CA GLY A 36 7.57 -12.26 -3.32
C GLY A 36 7.46 -11.16 -4.38
N PHE A 37 6.24 -10.66 -4.57
CA PHE A 37 5.95 -9.54 -5.47
C PHE A 37 4.70 -8.78 -5.03
N MET A 38 4.51 -7.60 -5.63
CA MET A 38 3.36 -6.73 -5.38
C MET A 38 2.36 -6.79 -6.54
N VAL A 39 1.08 -6.80 -6.21
CA VAL A 39 -0.05 -6.74 -7.14
C VAL A 39 -0.88 -5.51 -6.80
N THR A 40 -1.07 -4.64 -7.79
CA THR A 40 -2.07 -3.57 -7.70
C THR A 40 -3.36 -4.05 -8.36
N VAL A 41 -4.44 -4.03 -7.59
CA VAL A 41 -5.78 -4.45 -8.02
C VAL A 41 -6.64 -3.22 -8.27
N ASN A 42 -7.21 -3.13 -9.47
CA ASN A 42 -8.14 -2.08 -9.85
C ASN A 42 -9.39 -2.69 -10.53
N GLN A 43 -10.25 -1.83 -11.08
CA GLN A 43 -11.47 -2.26 -11.77
C GLN A 43 -11.21 -3.30 -12.87
N ALA A 44 -10.10 -3.16 -13.62
CA ALA A 44 -9.83 -3.96 -14.79
C ALA A 44 -9.38 -5.38 -14.47
N ASN A 45 -8.71 -5.60 -13.32
CA ASN A 45 -8.19 -6.92 -12.97
C ASN A 45 -8.82 -7.57 -11.73
N PHE A 46 -9.69 -6.89 -10.97
CA PHE A 46 -10.26 -7.43 -9.72
C PHE A 46 -10.88 -8.83 -9.87
N HIS A 47 -11.65 -9.05 -10.94
CA HIS A 47 -12.30 -10.34 -11.21
C HIS A 47 -11.32 -11.44 -11.66
N LEU A 48 -10.08 -11.07 -12.01
CA LEU A 48 -9.01 -11.98 -12.44
C LEU A 48 -8.06 -12.35 -11.30
N ILE A 49 -8.22 -11.75 -10.12
CA ILE A 49 -7.44 -12.07 -8.93
C ILE A 49 -8.22 -13.07 -8.07
N ASP A 50 -7.70 -14.29 -7.99
CA ASP A 50 -8.24 -15.43 -7.25
C ASP A 50 -7.11 -16.34 -6.75
N GLU A 51 -7.45 -17.52 -6.20
CA GLU A 51 -6.52 -18.48 -5.62
C GLU A 51 -5.39 -18.91 -6.57
N ARG A 52 -5.59 -18.82 -7.90
CA ARG A 52 -4.54 -19.14 -8.89
C ARG A 52 -3.34 -18.20 -8.78
N LEU A 53 -3.53 -16.98 -8.27
CA LEU A 53 -2.43 -16.07 -7.94
C LEU A 53 -1.55 -16.68 -6.83
N ILE A 54 -2.17 -17.25 -5.81
CA ILE A 54 -1.48 -17.84 -4.67
C ILE A 54 -0.83 -19.17 -5.09
N ASP A 55 -1.51 -19.99 -5.90
CA ASP A 55 -0.91 -21.19 -6.50
C ASP A 55 0.34 -20.84 -7.31
N PHE A 56 0.30 -19.71 -8.03
CA PHE A 56 1.44 -19.21 -8.79
C PHE A 56 2.60 -18.77 -7.89
N VAL A 57 2.32 -18.14 -6.74
CA VAL A 57 3.33 -17.79 -5.71
C VAL A 57 3.97 -19.08 -5.16
N SER A 58 3.15 -20.05 -4.78
CA SER A 58 3.57 -21.36 -4.26
C SER A 58 4.46 -22.12 -5.26
N ALA A 59 3.99 -22.26 -6.50
CA ALA A 59 4.71 -22.95 -7.58
C ALA A 59 6.06 -22.30 -7.91
N ASN A 60 6.25 -21.03 -7.56
CA ASN A 60 7.51 -20.31 -7.75
C ASN A 60 8.39 -20.24 -6.51
N GLN A 61 8.03 -20.95 -5.43
CA GLN A 61 8.75 -20.99 -4.15
C GLN A 61 8.87 -19.62 -3.49
N MET A 62 7.88 -18.76 -3.71
CA MET A 62 7.77 -17.46 -3.07
C MET A 62 6.98 -17.60 -1.77
N ARG A 63 7.28 -16.74 -0.80
CA ARG A 63 6.71 -16.78 0.55
C ARG A 63 5.78 -15.62 0.85
N ASP A 64 5.82 -14.58 0.02
CA ASP A 64 5.05 -13.36 0.22
C ASP A 64 4.40 -12.89 -1.09
N VAL A 65 3.18 -12.38 -0.98
CA VAL A 65 2.56 -11.59 -2.03
C VAL A 65 1.81 -10.43 -1.41
N ARG A 66 2.13 -9.22 -1.86
CA ARG A 66 1.45 -8.02 -1.42
C ARG A 66 0.34 -7.66 -2.39
N ILE A 67 -0.90 -7.60 -1.92
CA ILE A 67 -2.07 -7.30 -2.75
C ILE A 67 -2.66 -5.98 -2.28
N ASP A 68 -2.46 -4.92 -3.06
CA ASP A 68 -3.01 -3.60 -2.78
C ASP A 68 -4.15 -3.28 -3.73
N ILE A 69 -5.29 -2.87 -3.19
CA ILE A 69 -6.34 -2.20 -3.96
C ILE A 69 -5.84 -0.81 -4.33
N ASP A 70 -6.15 -0.33 -5.53
CA ASP A 70 -5.79 1.03 -5.96
C ASP A 70 -6.32 2.07 -4.96
N VAL A 71 -5.40 2.69 -4.22
CA VAL A 71 -5.71 3.64 -3.14
C VAL A 71 -5.90 5.07 -3.62
N ILE A 72 -5.70 5.35 -4.92
CA ILE A 72 -5.78 6.70 -5.51
C ILE A 72 -6.85 6.83 -6.60
N HIS A 73 -7.27 5.74 -7.22
CA HIS A 73 -8.38 5.73 -8.17
C HIS A 73 -9.64 5.14 -7.54
N GLN A 74 -10.78 5.71 -7.90
CA GLN A 74 -12.06 5.15 -7.51
C GLN A 74 -12.28 3.85 -8.29
N ILE A 75 -12.60 2.78 -7.56
CA ILE A 75 -13.07 1.52 -8.12
C ILE A 75 -14.56 1.37 -7.81
N ASN A 76 -15.32 0.85 -8.77
CA ASN A 76 -16.76 0.64 -8.63
C ASN A 76 -17.04 -0.81 -8.24
N ILE A 77 -16.51 -1.20 -7.08
CA ILE A 77 -16.64 -2.53 -6.48
C ILE A 77 -17.03 -2.28 -5.03
N SER A 78 -17.93 -3.07 -4.44
CA SER A 78 -18.30 -2.85 -3.03
C SER A 78 -17.10 -3.07 -2.11
N ILE A 79 -17.09 -2.43 -0.93
CA ILE A 79 -16.00 -2.64 0.04
C ILE A 79 -16.08 -4.04 0.62
N GLU A 80 -17.29 -4.56 0.77
CA GLU A 80 -17.61 -5.89 1.22
C GLU A 80 -17.03 -6.95 0.28
N ASP A 81 -17.21 -6.80 -1.04
CA ASP A 81 -16.63 -7.74 -2.02
C ASP A 81 -15.09 -7.69 -2.01
N VAL A 82 -14.53 -6.48 -1.85
CA VAL A 82 -13.08 -6.31 -1.72
C VAL A 82 -12.57 -7.02 -0.47
N ALA A 83 -13.19 -6.78 0.69
CA ALA A 83 -12.80 -7.37 1.97
C ALA A 83 -12.93 -8.90 1.93
N CYS A 84 -14.08 -9.41 1.47
CA CYS A 84 -14.32 -10.85 1.28
C CYS A 84 -13.25 -11.50 0.40
N LYS A 85 -12.89 -10.89 -0.73
CA LYS A 85 -11.84 -11.41 -1.61
C LYS A 85 -10.47 -11.43 -0.94
N LEU A 86 -10.08 -10.34 -0.29
CA LEU A 86 -8.78 -10.24 0.38
C LEU A 86 -8.66 -11.26 1.52
N LEU A 87 -9.70 -11.40 2.34
CA LEU A 87 -9.75 -12.40 3.42
C LEU A 87 -9.70 -13.84 2.87
N ALA A 88 -10.46 -14.14 1.82
CA ALA A 88 -10.44 -15.46 1.18
C ALA A 88 -9.04 -15.81 0.67
N LEU A 89 -8.38 -14.89 -0.05
CA LEU A 89 -7.01 -15.08 -0.55
C LEU A 89 -6.01 -15.25 0.58
N ARG A 90 -6.10 -14.44 1.64
CA ARG A 90 -5.23 -14.53 2.81
C ARG A 90 -5.38 -15.88 3.51
N ARG A 91 -6.61 -16.32 3.76
CA ARG A 91 -6.91 -17.62 4.39
C ARG A 91 -6.44 -18.80 3.53
N TYR A 92 -6.61 -18.72 2.21
CA TYR A 92 -6.10 -19.73 1.29
C TYR A 92 -4.57 -19.79 1.31
N ALA A 93 -3.89 -18.63 1.23
CA ALA A 93 -2.44 -18.53 1.27
C ALA A 93 -1.83 -19.02 2.61
N ALA A 94 -2.49 -18.75 3.73
CA ALA A 94 -2.06 -19.23 5.04
C ALA A 94 -1.96 -20.76 5.10
N LYS A 95 -2.88 -21.50 4.45
CA LYS A 95 -2.82 -22.97 4.35
C LYS A 95 -1.59 -23.48 3.60
N LEU A 96 -0.98 -22.64 2.77
CA LEU A 96 0.22 -22.93 1.97
C LEU A 96 1.49 -22.32 2.58
N GLY A 97 1.41 -21.71 3.78
CA GLY A 97 2.54 -21.02 4.39
C GLY A 97 2.98 -19.75 3.67
N ILE A 98 2.08 -19.14 2.89
CA ILE A 98 2.32 -17.90 2.13
C ILE A 98 1.69 -16.73 2.87
N THR A 99 2.44 -15.63 2.99
CA THR A 99 1.95 -14.38 3.56
C THR A 99 1.26 -13.55 2.49
N VAL A 100 0.06 -13.05 2.79
CA VAL A 100 -0.67 -12.07 1.98
C VAL A 100 -0.94 -10.84 2.82
N ASN A 101 -0.37 -9.71 2.41
CA ASN A 101 -0.48 -8.43 3.11
C ASN A 101 -0.82 -7.28 2.14
N GLY A 102 -0.99 -6.07 2.68
CA GLY A 102 -1.20 -4.86 1.89
C GLY A 102 -1.18 -3.58 2.71
N PHE A 103 -1.85 -2.55 2.19
CA PHE A 103 -2.18 -1.36 2.95
C PHE A 103 -3.40 -1.58 3.85
N TRP A 104 -4.25 -2.56 3.51
CA TRP A 104 -5.50 -2.84 4.20
C TRP A 104 -5.32 -3.54 5.56
N ASP A 105 -4.19 -4.20 5.80
CA ASP A 105 -3.82 -4.77 7.11
C ASP A 105 -2.86 -3.88 7.91
N ARG A 106 -2.47 -2.71 7.38
CA ARG A 106 -1.55 -1.77 8.07
C ARG A 106 -2.00 -1.39 9.48
N PRO A 107 -3.29 -1.08 9.76
CA PRO A 107 -3.70 -0.76 11.12
C PRO A 107 -3.48 -1.93 12.07
N LEU A 108 -3.79 -3.16 11.62
CA LEU A 108 -3.55 -4.38 12.39
C LEU A 108 -2.05 -4.59 12.67
N GLU A 109 -1.20 -4.41 11.66
CA GLU A 109 0.25 -4.47 11.85
C GLU A 109 0.72 -3.47 12.90
N ASN A 110 0.18 -2.25 12.90
CA ASN A 110 0.51 -1.22 13.89
C ASN A 110 -0.08 -1.52 15.29
N ILE A 111 -1.13 -2.36 15.40
CA ILE A 111 -1.64 -2.87 16.70
C ILE A 111 -0.68 -3.87 17.31
N PHE A 112 -0.23 -4.86 16.52
CA PHE A 112 0.57 -5.99 17.04
C PHE A 112 2.07 -5.75 17.02
N ASN A 113 2.53 -4.83 16.18
CA ASN A 113 3.89 -4.32 16.21
C ASN A 113 3.86 -2.83 16.58
N PRO A 114 3.43 -2.49 17.82
CA PRO A 114 3.65 -1.14 18.33
C PRO A 114 5.17 -0.97 18.32
N SER A 115 5.68 -0.24 17.35
CA SER A 115 7.11 -0.15 17.12
C SER A 115 7.81 0.16 18.42
N SER A 116 8.86 -0.59 18.75
CA SER A 116 9.77 -0.32 19.88
C SER A 116 10.51 1.03 19.77
N LYS A 117 10.04 1.93 18.89
CA LYS A 117 10.60 3.25 18.56
C LYS A 117 9.47 4.24 18.22
N GLU A 118 9.06 4.99 19.24
CA GLU A 118 8.59 6.40 19.28
C GLU A 118 7.42 6.92 18.42
N PHE A 119 7.07 6.38 17.24
CA PHE A 119 5.97 6.96 16.44
C PHE A 119 5.27 5.99 15.47
N THR A 120 3.95 5.83 15.63
CA THR A 120 3.10 5.07 14.69
C THR A 120 2.73 5.92 13.48
N ALA A 121 2.95 5.38 12.28
CA ALA A 121 2.59 6.03 11.03
C ALA A 121 2.14 5.01 9.98
N PHE A 122 1.27 5.46 9.05
CA PHE A 122 0.77 4.62 7.96
C PHE A 122 1.85 4.20 6.96
N CYS A 123 2.77 5.11 6.63
CA CYS A 123 3.85 4.87 5.66
C CYS A 123 5.18 5.50 6.11
N GLY A 124 6.27 5.09 5.46
CA GLY A 124 7.61 5.58 5.81
C GLY A 124 7.85 7.07 5.55
N GLY A 125 7.13 7.67 4.61
CA GLY A 125 7.20 9.12 4.34
C GLY A 125 6.73 9.94 5.54
N ILE A 126 5.58 9.58 6.10
CA ILE A 126 5.04 10.24 7.31
C ILE A 126 5.86 9.87 8.55
N ARG A 127 6.42 8.65 8.60
CA ARG A 127 7.30 8.22 9.70
C ARG A 127 8.66 8.93 9.71
N GLY A 128 9.09 9.49 8.57
CA GLY A 128 10.41 10.10 8.42
C GLY A 128 11.55 9.11 8.20
N ASN A 129 11.25 7.88 7.79
CA ASN A 129 12.27 6.88 7.45
C ASN A 129 12.28 6.51 5.96
N SER A 130 11.54 7.25 5.13
CA SER A 130 11.55 7.10 3.67
C SER A 130 11.30 8.45 3.00
N LEU A 131 11.97 8.69 1.89
CA LEU A 131 11.80 9.87 1.04
C LEU A 131 12.16 9.50 -0.40
N ILE A 132 11.71 10.31 -1.35
CA ILE A 132 12.04 10.13 -2.77
C ILE A 132 12.75 11.36 -3.30
N VAL A 133 13.87 11.14 -3.98
CA VAL A 133 14.58 12.18 -4.74
C VAL A 133 14.54 11.80 -6.21
N ASN A 134 14.03 12.69 -7.05
CA ASN A 134 14.06 12.46 -8.50
C ASN A 134 15.44 12.80 -9.10
N PRO A 135 15.74 12.40 -10.35
CA PRO A 135 17.04 12.70 -10.98
C PRO A 135 17.39 14.19 -11.13
N ARG A 136 16.42 15.10 -10.92
CA ARG A 136 16.64 16.56 -10.92
C ARG A 136 16.83 17.13 -9.52
N GLY A 137 16.95 16.29 -8.50
CA GLY A 137 17.18 16.69 -7.11
C GLY A 137 15.92 17.05 -6.32
N LYS A 138 14.72 17.03 -6.94
CA LYS A 138 13.48 17.36 -6.22
C LYS A 138 13.12 16.26 -5.23
N VAL A 139 12.78 16.66 -4.01
CA VAL A 139 12.41 15.79 -2.89
C VAL A 139 10.88 15.68 -2.79
N TYR A 140 10.37 14.48 -2.56
CA TYR A 140 8.96 14.15 -2.39
C TYR A 140 8.76 13.20 -1.22
N LEU A 141 7.55 13.20 -0.65
CA LEU A 141 7.16 12.29 0.42
C LEU A 141 7.18 10.82 -0.03
N CYS A 142 6.71 10.55 -1.25
CA CYS A 142 6.73 9.23 -1.87
C CYS A 142 6.62 9.35 -3.40
N GLY A 143 6.78 8.23 -4.11
CA GLY A 143 6.83 8.21 -5.59
C GLY A 143 5.50 8.57 -6.28
N TYR A 144 4.42 8.68 -5.53
CA TYR A 144 3.10 9.06 -6.03
C TYR A 144 2.64 10.46 -5.58
N SER A 145 3.39 11.10 -4.68
CA SER A 145 3.09 12.46 -4.25
C SER A 145 3.44 13.45 -5.35
N SER A 146 2.56 14.44 -5.54
CA SER A 146 2.79 15.57 -6.43
C SER A 146 3.45 16.76 -5.72
N GLU A 147 3.58 16.69 -4.41
CA GLU A 147 4.08 17.78 -3.58
C GLU A 147 5.60 17.74 -3.47
N VAL A 148 6.25 18.74 -4.08
CA VAL A 148 7.68 18.99 -3.89
C VAL A 148 7.90 19.51 -2.47
N LEU A 149 8.82 18.87 -1.74
CA LEU A 149 9.25 19.24 -0.39
C LEU A 149 10.49 20.15 -0.40
N GLY A 150 11.31 20.04 -1.45
CA GLY A 150 12.53 20.83 -1.63
C GLY A 150 13.37 20.31 -2.79
N ASP A 151 14.60 20.81 -2.89
CA ASP A 151 15.60 20.38 -3.87
C ASP A 151 16.94 20.16 -3.17
N ILE A 152 17.50 18.94 -3.27
CA ILE A 152 18.75 18.59 -2.57
C ILE A 152 19.98 19.37 -3.06
N PHE A 153 19.89 20.02 -4.23
CA PHE A 153 20.99 20.83 -4.76
C PHE A 153 20.88 22.32 -4.40
N ILE A 154 19.73 22.74 -3.87
CA ILE A 154 19.44 24.16 -3.57
C ILE A 154 19.20 24.37 -2.09
N ASN A 155 18.48 23.45 -1.45
CA ASN A 155 18.01 23.60 -0.08
C ASN A 155 18.90 22.87 0.92
N SER A 156 19.05 23.47 2.10
CA SER A 156 19.63 22.80 3.27
C SER A 156 18.66 21.77 3.86
N PRO A 157 19.14 20.77 4.63
CA PRO A 157 18.25 19.82 5.30
C PRO A 157 17.20 20.49 6.21
N GLU A 158 17.56 21.58 6.90
CA GLU A 158 16.63 22.33 7.76
C GLU A 158 15.49 22.95 6.96
N GLU A 159 15.76 23.48 5.76
CA GLU A 159 14.71 24.03 4.90
C GLU A 159 13.74 22.96 4.38
N ILE A 160 14.22 21.73 4.18
CA ILE A 160 13.41 20.61 3.65
C ILE A 160 12.64 19.91 4.79
N PHE A 161 13.22 19.78 5.98
CA PHE A 161 12.72 18.90 7.04
C PHE A 161 12.50 19.59 8.40
N GLY A 162 12.97 20.82 8.59
CA GLY A 162 12.86 21.56 9.84
C GLY A 162 11.42 21.96 10.21
N PRO A 163 11.18 22.52 11.39
CA PRO A 163 9.82 22.83 11.90
C PRO A 163 8.98 23.73 10.99
N GLU A 164 9.62 24.63 10.25
CA GLU A 164 8.95 25.54 9.31
C GLU A 164 8.78 24.94 7.90
N SER A 165 9.33 23.75 7.67
CA SER A 165 9.31 23.10 6.36
C SER A 165 7.92 22.56 6.01
N LYS A 166 7.68 22.45 4.70
CA LYS A 166 6.48 21.79 4.18
C LYS A 166 6.38 20.34 4.64
N TYR A 167 7.52 19.64 4.77
CA TYR A 167 7.55 18.27 5.25
C TYR A 167 6.99 18.16 6.68
N TYR A 168 7.47 19.01 7.58
CA TYR A 168 7.00 19.04 8.97
C TYR A 168 5.50 19.33 9.05
N GLN A 169 5.00 20.31 8.29
CA GLN A 169 3.57 20.62 8.22
C GLN A 169 2.73 19.42 7.77
N ILE A 170 3.19 18.65 6.77
CA ILE A 170 2.52 17.44 6.29
C ILE A 170 2.48 16.38 7.40
N VAL A 171 3.61 16.13 8.07
CA VAL A 171 3.70 15.14 9.15
C VAL A 171 2.78 15.53 10.31
N CYS A 172 2.81 16.78 10.76
CA CYS A 172 1.91 17.29 11.80
C CYS A 172 0.44 17.13 11.41
N SER A 173 0.07 17.42 10.15
CA SER A 173 -1.32 17.24 9.67
C SER A 173 -1.85 15.80 9.71
N LYS A 174 -0.97 14.83 9.97
CA LYS A 174 -1.31 13.41 10.10
C LYS A 174 -1.29 12.91 11.53
N MET A 175 -0.96 13.72 12.53
CA MET A 175 -0.99 13.26 13.91
C MET A 175 -2.42 12.85 14.34
N PRO A 176 -2.56 11.86 15.25
CA PRO A 176 -3.85 11.53 15.84
C PRO A 176 -4.51 12.79 16.42
N GLY A 177 -5.82 12.96 16.18
CA GLY A 177 -6.57 14.17 16.56
C GLY A 177 -6.58 15.29 15.52
N GLU A 178 -5.69 15.30 14.53
CA GLU A 178 -5.62 16.40 13.55
C GLU A 178 -6.64 16.25 12.41
N ILE A 179 -6.98 15.02 12.03
CA ILE A 179 -8.01 14.78 11.01
C ILE A 179 -9.37 14.70 11.69
N LEU A 180 -10.20 15.73 11.53
CA LEU A 180 -11.50 15.85 12.18
C LEU A 180 -12.40 14.62 11.98
N ALA A 181 -12.44 14.07 10.76
CA ALA A 181 -13.24 12.88 10.44
C ALA A 181 -12.73 11.58 11.09
N CYS A 182 -11.50 11.56 11.61
CA CYS A 182 -10.91 10.41 12.29
C CYS A 182 -11.16 10.41 13.80
N ARG A 183 -11.51 11.56 14.40
CA ARG A 183 -11.65 11.70 15.85
C ARG A 183 -12.68 10.71 16.42
N GLY A 184 -12.23 9.86 17.34
CA GLY A 184 -13.07 8.85 17.99
C GLY A 184 -13.23 7.56 17.18
N CYS A 185 -12.51 7.41 16.06
CA CYS A 185 -12.41 6.14 15.35
C CYS A 185 -11.56 5.14 16.14
N ALA A 186 -12.01 3.89 16.26
CA ALA A 186 -11.34 2.85 17.04
C ALA A 186 -9.91 2.52 16.56
N ILE A 187 -9.56 2.86 15.32
CA ILE A 187 -8.23 2.62 14.74
C ILE A 187 -7.49 3.93 14.39
N GLU A 188 -7.92 5.08 14.92
CA GLU A 188 -7.37 6.40 14.59
C GLU A 188 -5.84 6.45 14.77
N GLY A 189 -5.35 6.01 15.93
CA GLY A 189 -3.91 6.02 16.24
C GLY A 189 -3.07 5.02 15.44
N GLN A 190 -3.71 4.05 14.79
CA GLN A 190 -3.06 2.96 14.08
C GLN A 190 -3.09 3.16 12.56
N CYS A 191 -4.20 3.68 12.02
CA CYS A 191 -4.29 4.02 10.61
C CYS A 191 -3.73 5.42 10.33
N VAL A 192 -3.77 6.33 11.31
CA VAL A 192 -3.20 7.69 11.22
C VAL A 192 -3.76 8.44 10.00
N GLY A 193 -5.05 8.22 9.73
CA GLY A 193 -5.77 8.77 8.58
C GLY A 193 -5.51 8.09 7.23
N GLY A 194 -4.63 7.10 7.14
CA GLY A 194 -4.34 6.37 5.89
C GLY A 194 -3.32 7.05 4.98
N CYS A 195 -3.31 6.66 3.70
CA CYS A 195 -2.32 7.12 2.72
C CYS A 195 -2.43 8.63 2.42
N TYR A 196 -1.34 9.40 2.61
CA TYR A 196 -1.30 10.84 2.29
C TYR A 196 -1.71 11.16 0.84
N VAL A 197 -1.27 10.33 -0.11
CA VAL A 197 -1.54 10.55 -1.55
C VAL A 197 -3.03 10.39 -1.88
N ALA A 198 -3.79 9.62 -1.09
CA ALA A 198 -5.24 9.56 -1.25
C ALA A 198 -5.87 10.94 -0.97
N PHE A 199 -5.39 11.68 0.04
CA PHE A 199 -5.83 13.06 0.32
C PHE A 199 -5.41 14.03 -0.78
N GLU A 200 -4.16 13.96 -1.26
CA GLU A 200 -3.74 14.77 -2.43
C GLU A 200 -4.65 14.54 -3.63
N THR A 201 -4.96 13.27 -3.89
CA THR A 201 -5.79 12.88 -5.03
C THR A 201 -7.23 13.33 -4.86
N GLU A 202 -7.79 13.19 -3.66
CA GLU A 202 -9.14 13.65 -3.34
C GLU A 202 -9.28 15.16 -3.50
N ARG A 203 -8.33 15.94 -2.97
CA ARG A 203 -8.30 17.40 -3.16
C ARG A 203 -8.29 17.80 -4.63
N ARG A 204 -7.49 17.09 -5.45
CA ARG A 204 -7.33 17.39 -6.88
C ARG A 204 -8.51 16.92 -7.73
N LYS A 205 -9.02 15.71 -7.48
CA LYS A 205 -10.06 15.06 -8.31
C LYS A 205 -11.48 15.26 -7.76
N LYS A 206 -11.64 15.80 -6.55
CA LYS A 206 -12.94 15.98 -5.86
C LYS A 206 -13.75 14.68 -5.81
N ASN A 207 -13.11 13.58 -5.41
CA ASN A 207 -13.75 12.26 -5.28
C ASN A 207 -13.90 11.85 -3.80
N ASN A 208 -14.17 10.58 -3.53
CA ASN A 208 -14.38 10.04 -2.17
C ASN A 208 -13.36 8.93 -1.81
N VAL A 209 -12.16 8.98 -2.40
CA VAL A 209 -11.18 7.89 -2.26
C VAL A 209 -10.70 7.73 -0.81
N VAL A 210 -10.62 8.81 -0.03
CA VAL A 210 -10.20 8.75 1.38
C VAL A 210 -11.26 8.04 2.21
N ALA A 211 -12.53 8.44 2.07
CA ALA A 211 -13.64 7.82 2.79
C ALA A 211 -13.75 6.32 2.49
N ARG A 212 -13.62 5.96 1.20
CA ARG A 212 -13.63 4.57 0.76
C ARG A 212 -12.49 3.74 1.35
N ASN A 213 -11.26 4.26 1.33
CA ASN A 213 -10.12 3.57 1.94
C ASN A 213 -10.27 3.44 3.46
N CYS A 214 -10.83 4.46 4.12
CA CYS A 214 -11.11 4.44 5.55
C CYS A 214 -12.06 3.29 5.93
N GLU A 215 -13.14 3.11 5.17
CA GLU A 215 -14.08 2.01 5.35
C GLU A 215 -13.40 0.65 5.20
N LEU A 216 -12.58 0.47 4.15
CA LEU A 216 -11.81 -0.75 3.96
C LEU A 216 -10.88 -1.03 5.15
N TYR A 217 -10.17 -0.02 5.65
CA TYR A 217 -9.28 -0.18 6.81
C TYR A 217 -10.04 -0.62 8.06
N ARG A 218 -11.23 -0.04 8.31
CA ARG A 218 -12.07 -0.40 9.45
C ARG A 218 -12.55 -1.84 9.37
N ILE A 219 -13.17 -2.23 8.24
CA ILE A 219 -13.71 -3.57 8.04
C ILE A 219 -12.58 -4.61 8.09
N MET A 220 -11.48 -4.39 7.38
CA MET A 220 -10.37 -5.33 7.37
C MET A 220 -9.72 -5.49 8.74
N THR A 221 -9.56 -4.40 9.51
CA THR A 221 -9.00 -4.51 10.87
C THR A 221 -9.91 -5.33 11.77
N GLU A 222 -11.22 -5.10 11.72
CA GLU A 222 -12.20 -5.86 12.51
C GLU A 222 -12.18 -7.36 12.14
N GLU A 223 -12.23 -7.68 10.86
CA GLU A 223 -12.24 -9.07 10.38
C GLU A 223 -10.93 -9.81 10.68
N LEU A 224 -9.78 -9.13 10.57
CA LEU A 224 -8.49 -9.73 10.88
C LEU A 224 -8.31 -9.97 12.39
N LEU A 225 -8.85 -9.09 13.25
CA LEU A 225 -8.85 -9.32 14.70
C LEU A 225 -9.70 -10.55 15.07
N LYS A 226 -10.85 -10.76 14.39
CA LYS A 226 -11.65 -11.97 14.54
C LYS A 226 -10.83 -13.21 14.16
N ASP A 227 -10.19 -13.21 12.99
CA ASP A 227 -9.39 -14.35 12.49
C ASP A 227 -8.26 -14.74 13.45
N ILE A 228 -7.58 -13.77 14.07
CA ILE A 228 -6.53 -14.04 15.06
C ILE A 228 -7.10 -14.67 16.33
N THR A 229 -8.26 -14.19 16.79
CA THR A 229 -8.90 -14.65 18.02
C THR A 229 -9.42 -16.09 17.89
N PHE A 230 -9.86 -16.50 16.70
CA PHE A 230 -10.34 -17.87 16.43
C PHE A 230 -9.23 -18.87 16.04
N SER A 231 -8.00 -18.41 15.89
CA SER A 231 -6.84 -19.26 15.55
C SER A 231 -5.97 -19.61 16.78
N GLN A 232 -6.39 -19.21 17.98
CA GLN A 232 -5.83 -19.63 19.28
C GLN A 232 -6.72 -20.70 19.92
#